data_AF-A0A9D7IDR2-F1
#
_entry.id   AF-A0A9D7IDR2-F1
#
_cell.length_a   1.000
_cell.length_b   1.000
_cell.length_c   1.000
_cell.angle_alpha   90.00
_cell.angle_beta   90.00
_cell.angle_gamma   90.00
#
_symmetry.space_group_name_H-M   'P 1'
#
loop_
_entity.id
_entity.type
_entity.pdbx_description
1 polymer ?
#
loop_
_entity_poly.entity_id
_entity_poly.type
_entity_poly.pdbx_seq_one_letter_code
_entity_poly.pdbx_strand_id
1 'polypeptide(L)'
;MIENPEAAMKILEFTTDLAVQVAHASLASGAHAVMFGEATCSPNFISPRMYREFMHPLHSRLIRQVKAMGWKTAGLHVCGDIRSIFEDLVSTGVDLLDVDYQVDATEALALNRGRVALRGNLDPSSLFFLGDEKKVYDRTLELCRQVHSSPWILSSGCDIPAGTPAKNLAAFVKAAHQSAG
;
A
#
# COMPACT_ATOMS: atom_id res chain seq x y z
N MET A 1 14.72 16.12 -10.11
CA MET A 1 15.12 14.81 -10.68
C MET A 1 15.58 14.90 -12.13
N ILE A 2 14.92 15.70 -12.99
CA ILE A 2 15.34 15.83 -14.41
C ILE A 2 16.42 16.92 -14.57
N GLU A 3 16.12 18.16 -14.19
CA GLU A 3 17.05 19.29 -14.43
C GLU A 3 18.23 19.33 -13.44
N ASN A 4 17.98 19.01 -12.17
CA ASN A 4 19.00 18.95 -11.13
C ASN A 4 18.83 17.66 -10.30
N PRO A 5 19.33 16.51 -10.78
CA PRO A 5 19.22 15.23 -10.09
C PRO A 5 19.99 15.21 -8.76
N GLU A 6 21.16 15.86 -8.69
CA GLU A 6 21.98 15.87 -7.48
C GLU A 6 21.27 16.60 -6.32
N ALA A 7 20.72 17.80 -6.58
CA ALA A 7 19.96 18.54 -5.57
C ALA A 7 18.70 17.79 -5.14
N ALA A 8 17.99 17.16 -6.08
CA ALA A 8 16.84 16.32 -5.77
C ALA A 8 17.24 15.15 -4.87
N MET A 9 18.34 14.46 -5.18
CA MET A 9 18.83 13.36 -4.36
C MET A 9 19.20 13.80 -2.95
N LYS A 10 19.80 14.98 -2.75
CA LYS A 10 20.07 15.50 -1.39
C LYS A 10 18.80 15.61 -0.55
N ILE A 11 17.68 16.04 -1.16
CA ILE A 11 16.39 16.14 -0.47
C ILE A 11 15.84 14.75 -0.18
N LEU A 12 15.84 13.85 -1.17
CA LEU A 12 15.30 12.48 -1.03
C LEU A 12 16.07 11.68 0.03
N GLU A 13 17.40 11.83 0.06
CA GLU A 13 18.27 11.26 1.08
C GLU A 13 17.91 11.78 2.48
N PHE A 14 17.79 13.10 2.63
CA PHE A 14 17.38 13.73 3.88
C PHE A 14 16.01 13.24 4.37
N THR A 15 15.02 13.17 3.47
CA THR A 15 13.66 12.70 3.84
C THR A 15 13.65 11.22 4.18
N THR A 16 14.49 10.40 3.53
CA THR A 16 14.65 8.98 3.86
C THR A 16 15.22 8.83 5.27
N ASP A 17 16.27 9.59 5.60
CA ASP A 17 16.88 9.54 6.93
C ASP A 17 15.93 10.06 8.02
N LEU A 18 15.12 11.07 7.70
CA LEU A 18 14.06 11.54 8.59
C LEU A 18 12.99 10.45 8.82
N ALA A 19 12.54 9.77 7.77
CA ALA A 19 11.57 8.67 7.89
C ALA A 19 12.09 7.54 8.78
N VAL A 20 13.38 7.20 8.66
CA VAL A 20 14.06 6.22 9.54
C VAL A 20 14.04 6.67 10.99
N GLN A 21 14.34 7.95 11.27
CA GLN A 21 14.30 8.49 12.63
C GLN A 21 12.89 8.50 13.22
N VAL A 22 11.88 8.87 12.43
CA VAL A 22 10.47 8.82 12.84
C VAL A 22 10.05 7.38 13.14
N ALA A 23 10.43 6.43 12.29
CA ALA A 23 10.15 5.01 12.52
C ALA A 23 10.83 4.48 13.79
N HIS A 24 12.06 4.91 14.06
CA HIS A 24 12.77 4.57 15.30
C HIS A 24 12.05 5.13 16.53
N ALA A 25 11.69 6.42 16.53
CA ALA A 25 10.94 7.03 17.62
C ALA A 25 9.58 6.35 17.84
N SER A 26 8.93 5.91 16.75
CA SER A 26 7.63 5.26 16.78
C SER A 26 7.67 3.83 17.33
N LEU A 27 8.84 3.17 17.42
CA LEU A 27 8.95 1.83 18.04
C LEU A 27 8.44 1.83 19.48
N ALA A 28 8.68 2.92 20.22
CA ALA A 28 8.24 3.06 21.61
C ALA A 28 6.71 3.04 21.77
N SER A 29 5.94 3.21 20.69
CA SER A 29 4.48 3.08 20.71
C SER A 29 4.00 1.65 20.97
N GLY A 30 4.86 0.65 20.76
CA GLY A 30 4.47 -0.76 20.82
C GLY A 30 3.66 -1.25 19.63
N ALA A 31 3.57 -0.45 18.55
CA ALA A 31 2.89 -0.86 17.32
C ALA A 31 3.52 -2.11 16.68
N HIS A 32 2.69 -2.96 16.09
CA HIS A 32 3.12 -4.22 15.49
C HIS A 32 3.72 -4.06 14.08
N ALA A 33 3.32 -3.00 13.37
CA ALA A 33 3.72 -2.74 12.00
C ALA A 33 3.91 -1.24 11.76
N VAL A 34 4.75 -0.91 10.78
CA VAL A 34 4.92 0.45 10.25
C VAL A 34 4.68 0.45 8.76
N MET A 35 3.96 1.48 8.27
CA MET A 35 3.62 1.66 6.87
C MET A 35 4.15 3.01 6.40
N PHE A 36 4.66 3.06 5.18
CA PHE A 36 5.13 4.30 4.54
C PHE A 36 4.29 4.60 3.30
N GLY A 37 3.73 5.81 3.25
CA GLY A 37 2.93 6.30 2.13
C GLY A 37 3.79 7.08 1.13
N GLU A 38 3.79 6.65 -0.11
CA GLU A 38 4.70 7.08 -1.18
C GLU A 38 3.91 7.50 -2.42
N ALA A 39 2.92 8.39 -2.23
CA ALA A 39 1.97 8.79 -3.28
C ALA A 39 2.64 9.34 -4.55
N THR A 40 3.72 10.12 -4.39
CA THR A 40 4.48 10.73 -5.50
C THR A 40 5.40 9.75 -6.23
N CYS A 41 5.61 8.55 -5.68
CA CYS A 41 6.36 7.47 -6.33
C CYS A 41 5.52 6.66 -7.31
N SER A 42 4.23 6.98 -7.45
CA SER A 42 3.32 6.32 -8.38
C SER A 42 3.80 6.38 -9.83
N PRO A 43 3.66 5.30 -10.62
CA PRO A 43 3.82 5.35 -12.06
C PRO A 43 2.90 6.35 -12.77
N ASN A 44 1.80 6.77 -12.12
CA ASN A 44 0.94 7.85 -12.59
C ASN A 44 1.61 9.24 -12.46
N PHE A 45 2.69 9.37 -11.69
CA PHE A 45 3.38 10.63 -11.41
C PHE A 45 4.82 10.64 -11.93
N ILE A 46 5.56 9.54 -11.79
CA ILE A 46 6.94 9.39 -12.26
C ILE A 46 7.09 8.12 -13.10
N SER A 47 8.00 8.13 -14.09
CA SER A 47 8.21 6.93 -14.90
C SER A 47 8.78 5.77 -14.05
N PRO A 48 8.51 4.50 -14.42
CA PRO A 48 9.13 3.35 -13.76
C PRO A 48 10.67 3.39 -13.76
N ARG A 49 11.27 3.99 -14.80
CA ARG A 49 12.73 4.23 -14.85
C ARG A 49 13.17 5.18 -13.72
N MET A 50 12.46 6.29 -13.54
CA MET A 50 12.76 7.24 -12.46
C MET A 50 12.56 6.61 -11.08
N TYR A 51 11.51 5.81 -10.89
CA TYR A 51 11.30 5.08 -9.65
C TYR A 51 12.51 4.18 -9.34
N ARG A 52 12.96 3.37 -10.30
CA ARG A 52 14.10 2.46 -10.13
C ARG A 52 15.42 3.19 -9.88
N GLU A 53 15.62 4.32 -10.54
CA GLU A 53 16.86 5.09 -10.44
C GLU A 53 16.96 5.86 -9.12
N PHE A 54 15.87 6.51 -8.69
CA PHE A 54 15.90 7.45 -7.57
C PHE A 54 15.26 6.91 -6.29
N MET A 55 14.15 6.17 -6.37
CA MET A 55 13.32 5.83 -5.20
C MET A 55 13.53 4.40 -4.70
N HIS A 56 13.66 3.43 -5.59
CA HIS A 56 13.84 2.02 -5.21
C HIS A 56 15.04 1.78 -4.26
N PRO A 57 16.23 2.37 -4.49
CA PRO A 57 17.35 2.20 -3.57
C PRO A 57 17.06 2.79 -2.18
N LEU A 58 16.34 3.91 -2.12
CA LEU A 58 15.97 4.61 -0.89
C LEU A 58 14.92 3.84 -0.10
N HIS A 59 13.86 3.35 -0.75
CA HIS A 59 12.88 2.46 -0.13
C HIS A 59 13.52 1.17 0.39
N SER A 60 14.40 0.55 -0.41
CA SER A 60 15.13 -0.64 0.01
C SER A 60 16.00 -0.38 1.24
N ARG A 61 16.63 0.80 1.34
CA ARG A 61 17.40 1.22 2.53
C ARG A 61 16.49 1.46 3.73
N LEU A 62 15.40 2.20 3.54
CA LEU A 62 14.41 2.51 4.58
C LEU A 62 13.87 1.23 5.22
N ILE A 63 13.33 0.32 4.40
CA ILE A 63 12.74 -0.94 4.87
C ILE A 63 13.79 -1.81 5.59
N ARG A 64 15.01 -1.91 5.04
CA ARG A 64 16.10 -2.64 5.70
C ARG A 64 16.43 -2.07 7.07
N GLN A 65 16.58 -0.74 7.20
CA GLN A 65 16.94 -0.10 8.47
C GLN A 65 15.81 -0.22 9.50
N VAL A 66 14.56 -0.03 9.07
CA VAL A 66 13.36 -0.18 9.89
C VAL A 66 13.24 -1.60 10.46
N LYS A 67 13.49 -2.63 9.64
CA LYS A 67 13.51 -4.01 10.12
C LYS A 67 14.69 -4.27 11.07
N ALA A 68 15.88 -3.76 10.75
CA ALA A 68 17.07 -3.93 11.58
C ALA A 68 16.95 -3.30 12.98
N MET A 69 16.16 -2.23 13.14
CA MET A 69 15.92 -1.58 14.44
C MET A 69 14.82 -2.26 15.28
N GLY A 70 14.12 -3.27 14.74
CA GLY A 70 13.20 -4.11 15.52
C GLY A 70 11.73 -4.06 15.12
N TRP A 71 11.35 -3.37 14.04
CA TRP A 71 9.99 -3.49 13.50
C TRP A 71 9.73 -4.90 12.99
N LYS A 72 8.63 -5.52 13.45
CA LYS A 72 8.26 -6.89 13.04
C LYS A 72 7.70 -6.95 11.62
N THR A 73 7.04 -5.89 11.18
CA THR A 73 6.41 -5.78 9.87
C THR A 73 6.60 -4.37 9.36
N ALA A 74 7.13 -4.25 8.13
CA ALA A 74 7.26 -2.99 7.43
C ALA A 74 6.58 -3.09 6.06
N GLY A 75 5.84 -2.06 5.68
CA GLY A 75 5.13 -2.05 4.40
C GLY A 75 5.13 -0.71 3.70
N LEU A 76 4.73 -0.76 2.43
CA LEU A 76 4.65 0.40 1.54
C LEU A 76 3.24 0.55 0.97
N HIS A 77 2.85 1.81 0.76
CA HIS A 77 1.71 2.19 -0.03
C HIS A 77 2.13 3.15 -1.14
N VAL A 78 1.94 2.77 -2.39
CA VAL A 78 2.11 3.66 -3.54
C VAL A 78 0.77 3.76 -4.25
N CYS A 79 0.24 4.97 -4.37
CA CYS A 79 -1.08 5.18 -4.96
C CYS A 79 -1.11 4.82 -6.46
N GLY A 80 -2.31 4.51 -6.96
CA GLY A 80 -2.58 4.28 -8.38
C GLY A 80 -2.01 2.98 -8.94
N ASP A 81 -1.83 2.94 -10.26
CA ASP A 81 -1.42 1.72 -10.96
C ASP A 81 0.08 1.42 -10.79
N ILE A 82 0.38 0.50 -9.88
CA ILE A 82 1.75 0.08 -9.56
C ILE A 82 2.25 -1.11 -10.38
N ARG A 83 1.50 -1.63 -11.35
CA ARG A 83 1.84 -2.89 -12.05
C ARG A 83 3.24 -2.88 -12.64
N SER A 84 3.62 -1.76 -13.24
CA SER A 84 4.92 -1.58 -13.89
C SER A 84 6.13 -1.51 -12.94
N ILE A 85 5.89 -1.36 -11.62
CA ILE A 85 6.93 -1.33 -10.57
C ILE A 85 6.66 -2.33 -9.45
N PHE A 86 5.70 -3.25 -9.62
CA PHE A 86 5.28 -4.19 -8.57
C PHE A 86 6.45 -5.06 -8.09
N GLU A 87 7.24 -5.58 -9.03
CA GLU A 87 8.44 -6.36 -8.74
C GLU A 87 9.48 -5.54 -7.97
N ASP A 88 9.65 -4.28 -8.34
CA ASP A 88 10.57 -3.37 -7.67
C ASP A 88 10.12 -3.14 -6.22
N LEU A 89 8.83 -2.92 -5.99
CA LEU A 89 8.24 -2.74 -4.65
C LEU A 89 8.44 -3.98 -3.76
N VAL A 90 8.13 -5.17 -4.27
CA VAL A 90 8.34 -6.43 -3.52
C VAL A 90 9.83 -6.61 -3.16
N SER A 91 10.72 -6.29 -4.10
CA SER A 91 12.17 -6.46 -3.90
C SER A 91 12.79 -5.52 -2.87
N THR A 92 12.06 -4.49 -2.40
CA THR A 92 12.51 -3.63 -1.29
C THR A 92 12.63 -4.38 0.05
N GLY A 93 12.01 -5.57 0.15
CA GLY A 93 12.03 -6.41 1.35
C GLY A 93 10.88 -6.14 2.34
N VAL A 94 9.82 -5.46 1.87
CA VAL A 94 8.57 -5.28 2.63
C VAL A 94 7.92 -6.61 2.98
N ASP A 95 7.19 -6.62 4.09
CA ASP A 95 6.38 -7.75 4.53
C ASP A 95 4.91 -7.61 4.08
N LEU A 96 4.47 -6.36 3.87
CA LEU A 96 3.12 -5.98 3.47
C LEU A 96 3.19 -4.93 2.35
N LEU A 97 2.43 -5.13 1.27
CA LEU A 97 2.28 -4.14 0.21
C LEU A 97 0.80 -3.78 0.04
N ASP A 98 0.50 -2.49 0.10
CA ASP A 98 -0.82 -2.01 -0.25
C ASP A 98 -1.00 -1.97 -1.76
N VAL A 99 -2.18 -2.39 -2.20
CA VAL A 99 -2.61 -2.37 -3.59
C VAL A 99 -3.72 -1.35 -3.73
N ASP A 100 -3.56 -0.40 -4.65
CA ASP A 100 -4.58 0.61 -4.96
C ASP A 100 -5.74 0.00 -5.77
N TYR A 101 -6.89 0.67 -5.79
CA TYR A 101 -8.08 0.23 -6.53
C TYR A 101 -7.89 0.18 -8.04
N GLN A 102 -6.86 0.85 -8.56
CA GLN A 102 -6.52 0.80 -9.99
C GLN A 102 -5.93 -0.53 -10.46
N VAL A 103 -5.48 -1.40 -9.55
CA VAL A 103 -4.91 -2.71 -9.90
C VAL A 103 -5.93 -3.80 -9.59
N ASP A 104 -6.21 -4.73 -10.51
CA ASP A 104 -7.10 -5.85 -10.18
C ASP A 104 -6.46 -6.77 -9.12
N ALA A 105 -7.25 -7.26 -8.15
CA ALA A 105 -6.73 -8.09 -7.08
C ALA A 105 -6.13 -9.42 -7.58
N THR A 106 -6.72 -10.02 -8.62
CA THR A 106 -6.20 -11.25 -9.24
C THR A 106 -4.87 -10.99 -9.95
N GLU A 107 -4.76 -9.84 -10.62
CA GLU A 107 -3.51 -9.42 -11.25
C GLU A 107 -2.42 -9.14 -10.21
N ALA A 108 -2.77 -8.45 -9.12
CA ALA A 108 -1.84 -8.21 -8.00
C ALA A 108 -1.37 -9.52 -7.36
N LEU A 109 -2.24 -10.51 -7.19
CA LEU A 109 -1.87 -11.84 -6.71
C LEU A 109 -0.92 -12.57 -7.66
N ALA A 110 -1.20 -12.51 -8.97
CA ALA A 110 -0.35 -13.11 -10.00
C ALA A 110 1.06 -12.48 -10.04
N LEU A 111 1.14 -11.15 -9.88
CA LEU A 111 2.41 -10.44 -9.76
C LEU A 111 3.10 -10.78 -8.44
N ASN A 112 2.39 -10.83 -7.32
CA ASN A 112 2.97 -11.10 -6.00
C ASN A 112 3.57 -12.50 -5.87
N ARG A 113 2.94 -13.53 -6.46
CA ARG A 113 3.40 -14.93 -6.35
C ARG A 113 3.60 -15.38 -4.90
N GLY A 114 2.79 -14.88 -3.99
CA GLY A 114 2.82 -15.21 -2.57
C GLY A 114 4.07 -14.74 -1.81
N ARG A 115 4.80 -13.73 -2.31
CA ARG A 115 6.05 -13.26 -1.69
C ARG A 115 5.82 -12.38 -0.46
N VAL A 116 4.80 -11.52 -0.51
CA VAL A 116 4.43 -10.62 0.60
C VAL A 116 2.94 -10.71 0.88
N ALA A 117 2.51 -10.26 2.06
CA ALA A 117 1.09 -10.03 2.29
C ALA A 117 0.63 -8.83 1.44
N LEU A 118 -0.60 -8.87 0.95
CA LEU A 118 -1.22 -7.74 0.23
C LEU A 118 -2.35 -7.14 1.05
N ARG A 119 -2.60 -5.84 0.90
CA ARG A 119 -3.75 -5.16 1.51
C ARG A 119 -4.49 -4.29 0.50
N GLY A 120 -5.81 -4.30 0.55
CA GLY A 120 -6.66 -3.49 -0.32
C GLY A 120 -7.90 -4.25 -0.79
N ASN A 121 -8.51 -3.87 -1.92
CA ASN A 121 -8.22 -2.64 -2.65
C ASN A 121 -9.47 -1.96 -3.22
N LEU A 122 -10.60 -2.08 -2.53
CA LEU A 122 -11.87 -1.51 -2.98
C LEU A 122 -11.80 0.02 -3.19
N ASP A 123 -12.46 0.54 -4.23
CA ASP A 123 -12.44 1.96 -4.60
C ASP A 123 -12.96 2.88 -3.47
N PRO A 124 -12.10 3.72 -2.86
CA PRO A 124 -12.49 4.60 -1.76
C PRO A 124 -13.51 5.69 -2.16
N SER A 125 -13.52 6.12 -3.42
CA SER A 125 -14.36 7.24 -3.88
C SER A 125 -15.66 6.74 -4.48
N SER A 126 -15.60 5.95 -5.55
CA SER A 126 -16.79 5.58 -6.32
C SER A 126 -17.64 4.55 -5.61
N LEU A 127 -17.01 3.66 -4.83
CA LEU A 127 -17.68 2.58 -4.12
C LEU A 127 -18.02 2.98 -2.67
N PHE A 128 -17.03 3.41 -1.89
CA PHE A 128 -17.29 3.75 -0.48
C PHE A 128 -18.01 5.09 -0.32
N PHE A 129 -17.51 6.18 -0.90
CA PHE A 129 -18.06 7.51 -0.67
C PHE A 129 -19.36 7.78 -1.46
N LEU A 130 -19.34 7.56 -2.78
CA LEU A 130 -20.46 7.83 -3.68
C LEU A 130 -21.42 6.65 -3.85
N GLY A 131 -21.00 5.44 -3.47
CA GLY A 131 -21.80 4.23 -3.63
C GLY A 131 -22.87 4.07 -2.57
N ASP A 132 -23.45 2.87 -2.54
CA ASP A 132 -24.49 2.49 -1.59
C ASP A 132 -24.11 1.18 -0.87
N GLU A 133 -24.82 0.90 0.22
CA GLU A 133 -24.58 -0.23 1.11
C GLU A 133 -24.56 -1.56 0.34
N LYS A 134 -25.48 -1.73 -0.61
CA LYS A 134 -25.61 -2.97 -1.37
C LYS A 134 -24.39 -3.17 -2.26
N LYS A 135 -23.97 -2.13 -2.99
CA LYS A 135 -22.78 -2.20 -3.85
C LYS A 135 -21.53 -2.49 -3.04
N VAL A 136 -21.33 -1.80 -1.91
CA VAL A 136 -20.17 -2.04 -1.04
C VAL A 136 -20.16 -3.47 -0.54
N TYR A 137 -21.30 -3.96 -0.05
CA TYR A 137 -21.44 -5.34 0.42
C TYR A 137 -21.10 -6.36 -0.68
N ASP A 138 -21.71 -6.23 -1.86
CA ASP A 138 -21.54 -7.17 -2.97
C ASP A 138 -20.08 -7.18 -3.49
N ARG A 139 -19.48 -6.01 -3.67
CA ARG A 139 -18.08 -5.88 -4.11
C ARG A 139 -17.09 -6.40 -3.07
N THR A 140 -17.43 -6.27 -1.80
CA THR A 140 -16.62 -6.86 -0.72
C THR A 140 -16.65 -8.38 -0.77
N LEU A 141 -17.83 -8.99 -0.92
CA LEU A 141 -17.95 -10.45 -1.05
C LEU A 141 -17.23 -10.98 -2.30
N GLU A 142 -17.24 -10.24 -3.39
CA GLU A 142 -16.51 -10.60 -4.60
C GLU A 142 -15.00 -10.56 -4.37
N LEU A 143 -14.47 -9.49 -3.76
CA LEU A 143 -13.06 -9.41 -3.43
C LEU A 143 -12.64 -10.52 -2.46
N CYS A 144 -13.42 -10.79 -1.41
CA CYS A 144 -13.18 -11.92 -0.51
C CYS A 144 -13.07 -13.25 -1.27
N ARG A 145 -13.95 -13.49 -2.26
CA ARG A 145 -13.88 -14.69 -3.10
C ARG A 145 -12.64 -14.72 -4.00
N GLN A 146 -12.18 -13.59 -4.51
CA GLN A 146 -10.98 -13.53 -5.37
C GLN A 146 -9.71 -13.85 -4.58
N VAL A 147 -9.62 -13.38 -3.33
CA VAL A 147 -8.38 -13.41 -2.54
C VAL A 147 -8.34 -14.52 -1.48
N HIS A 148 -9.40 -15.33 -1.38
CA HIS A 148 -9.62 -16.30 -0.28
C HIS A 148 -8.47 -17.27 0.01
N SER A 149 -7.64 -17.57 -0.99
CA SER A 149 -6.54 -18.54 -0.92
C SER A 149 -5.17 -17.88 -0.75
N SER A 150 -5.14 -16.57 -0.47
CA SER A 150 -3.92 -15.78 -0.42
C SER A 150 -3.82 -14.95 0.86
N PRO A 151 -2.61 -14.60 1.32
CA PRO A 151 -2.41 -13.70 2.45
C PRO A 151 -2.82 -12.28 2.07
N TRP A 152 -4.11 -11.98 2.20
CA TRP A 152 -4.72 -10.71 1.83
C TRP A 152 -5.45 -10.08 3.03
N ILE A 153 -5.13 -8.81 3.32
CA ILE A 153 -5.83 -7.98 4.30
C ILE A 153 -6.85 -7.13 3.55
N LEU A 154 -8.13 -7.41 3.76
CA LEU A 154 -9.20 -6.67 3.12
C LEU A 154 -9.21 -5.19 3.54
N SER A 155 -9.20 -4.26 2.58
CA SER A 155 -9.21 -2.81 2.84
C SER A 155 -9.75 -2.04 1.63
N SER A 156 -9.94 -0.72 1.76
CA SER A 156 -9.96 0.18 0.62
C SER A 156 -8.60 0.23 -0.08
N GLY A 157 -8.57 0.61 -1.35
CA GLY A 157 -7.34 0.75 -2.14
C GLY A 157 -6.52 1.99 -1.78
N CYS A 158 -7.15 3.01 -1.21
CA CYS A 158 -6.48 4.20 -0.69
C CYS A 158 -7.32 4.76 0.48
N ASP A 159 -7.00 5.96 0.95
CA ASP A 159 -7.71 6.60 2.06
C ASP A 159 -9.21 6.75 1.79
N ILE A 160 -10.01 6.34 2.77
CA ILE A 160 -11.46 6.52 2.72
C ILE A 160 -11.77 8.02 2.91
N PRO A 161 -12.51 8.66 1.97
CA PRO A 161 -12.77 10.09 2.05
C PRO A 161 -13.55 10.45 3.32
N ALA A 162 -13.22 11.61 3.88
CA ALA A 162 -13.99 12.19 4.96
C ALA A 162 -15.45 12.40 4.51
N GLY A 163 -16.40 12.05 5.37
CA GLY A 163 -17.84 12.09 5.04
C GLY A 163 -18.39 10.84 4.36
N THR A 164 -17.58 9.79 4.17
CA THR A 164 -18.08 8.49 3.71
C THR A 164 -19.24 8.02 4.58
N PRO A 165 -20.41 7.64 4.00
CA PRO A 165 -21.56 7.20 4.78
C PRO A 165 -21.22 6.02 5.69
N ALA A 166 -21.47 6.13 6.99
CA ALA A 166 -21.16 5.07 7.97
C ALA A 166 -21.82 3.72 7.62
N LYS A 167 -22.99 3.76 7.00
CA LYS A 167 -23.71 2.59 6.50
C LYS A 167 -22.94 1.82 5.42
N ASN A 168 -22.20 2.52 4.55
CA ASN A 168 -21.35 1.90 3.54
C ASN A 168 -20.17 1.18 4.20
N LEU A 169 -19.55 1.77 5.23
CA LEU A 169 -18.51 1.12 6.02
C LEU A 169 -19.04 -0.11 6.80
N ALA A 170 -20.24 0.00 7.37
CA ALA A 170 -20.89 -1.12 8.06
C ALA A 170 -21.17 -2.28 7.11
N ALA A 171 -21.59 -2.00 5.87
CA ALA A 171 -21.81 -3.00 4.84
C ALA A 171 -20.50 -3.75 4.47
N PHE A 172 -19.38 -3.03 4.33
CA PHE A 172 -18.06 -3.63 4.12
C PHE A 172 -17.66 -4.57 5.27
N VAL A 173 -17.74 -4.10 6.52
CA VAL A 173 -17.39 -4.92 7.70
C VAL A 173 -18.27 -6.16 7.80
N LYS A 174 -19.58 -6.03 7.54
CA LYS A 174 -20.52 -7.15 7.55
C LYS A 174 -20.13 -8.21 6.51
N ALA A 175 -19.85 -7.80 5.27
CA ALA A 175 -19.44 -8.71 4.21
C ALA A 175 -18.11 -9.42 4.51
N ALA A 176 -17.15 -8.69 5.08
CA ALA A 176 -15.85 -9.20 5.48
C ALA A 176 -15.98 -10.33 6.52
N HIS A 177 -16.73 -10.09 7.61
CA HIS A 177 -16.92 -11.09 8.66
C HIS A 177 -17.68 -12.33 8.19
N GLN A 178 -18.64 -12.19 7.28
CA GLN A 178 -19.39 -13.33 6.76
C GLN A 178 -18.51 -14.25 5.89
N SER A 179 -17.44 -13.72 5.29
CA SER A 179 -16.54 -14.47 4.41
C SER A 179 -15.33 -15.06 5.14
N ALA A 180 -15.18 -14.78 6.45
CA ALA A 180 -14.06 -15.21 7.28
C ALA A 180 -14.27 -16.59 7.96
N GLY A 181 -15.38 -17.27 7.67
CA GLY A 181 -15.69 -18.64 8.12
C GLY A 181 -15.71 -19.62 6.95
#